data_AF-A0A954LAZ9-F1
#
_entry.id   AF-A0A954LAZ9-F1
#
_cell.length_a   1.000
_cell.length_b   1.000
_cell.length_c   1.000
_cell.angle_alpha   90.00
_cell.angle_beta   90.00
_cell.angle_gamma   90.00
#
_symmetry.space_group_name_H-M   'P 1'
#
loop_
_entity.id
_entity.type
_entity.pdbx_description
1 polymer ?
#
loop_
_entity_poly.entity_id
_entity_poly.type
_entity_poly.pdbx_seq_one_letter_code
_entity_poly.pdbx_strand_id
1 'polypeptide(L)'
;MSPHADHLEPQDSSAIPAVSFAETALRLGGKSADEARRTGAVDTADDQVEAMFAERYRTSGSPVHRAVWQNRVPTELFESHPITITEENRRVMRDSLAVIRRHRSEGTLLDAQSKISDQVLRELAEAGYWGALI
;
A
#
# COMPACT_ATOMS: atom_id res chain seq x y z
N MET A 1 -46.69 -22.73 36.58
CA MET A 1 -46.22 -22.47 37.96
C MET A 1 -44.75 -22.85 38.05
N SER A 2 -43.98 -22.10 38.84
CA SER A 2 -42.52 -22.19 39.10
C SER A 2 -42.09 -23.58 39.67
N PRO A 3 -40.80 -23.92 39.92
CA PRO A 3 -39.56 -23.12 40.01
C PRO A 3 -38.53 -23.53 38.91
N HIS A 4 -37.23 -23.21 38.91
CA HIS A 4 -36.32 -22.57 39.90
C HIS A 4 -35.25 -21.69 39.21
N ALA A 5 -34.12 -21.43 39.90
CA ALA A 5 -32.93 -20.69 39.50
C ALA A 5 -31.88 -21.54 38.77
N ASP A 6 -31.21 -20.94 37.79
CA ASP A 6 -29.95 -21.43 37.22
C ASP A 6 -28.77 -20.61 37.78
N HIS A 7 -27.63 -21.28 37.97
CA HIS A 7 -26.48 -20.69 38.67
C HIS A 7 -25.76 -19.62 37.83
N LEU A 8 -25.32 -18.54 38.50
CA LEU A 8 -24.24 -17.69 37.98
C LEU A 8 -22.94 -18.49 38.05
N GLU A 9 -22.46 -19.00 36.91
CA GLU A 9 -21.08 -19.53 36.82
C GLU A 9 -20.07 -18.41 37.13
N PRO A 10 -18.99 -18.71 37.88
CA PRO A 10 -17.94 -17.73 38.15
C PRO A 10 -17.17 -17.45 36.87
N GLN A 11 -17.08 -16.16 36.48
CA GLN A 11 -16.24 -15.72 35.37
C GLN A 11 -14.76 -15.92 35.71
N ASP A 12 -14.15 -16.94 35.09
CA ASP A 12 -12.77 -17.33 35.35
C ASP A 12 -11.79 -16.29 34.77
N SER A 13 -11.46 -15.31 35.60
CA SER A 13 -10.81 -14.05 35.22
C SER A 13 -9.37 -13.97 35.73
N SER A 14 -8.52 -14.93 35.32
CA SER A 14 -7.06 -14.80 35.50
C SER A 14 -6.21 -15.71 34.58
N ALA A 15 -6.41 -15.61 33.27
CA ALA A 15 -5.34 -15.99 32.34
C ALA A 15 -4.18 -14.97 32.50
N ILE A 16 -3.17 -15.33 33.29
CA ILE A 16 -1.92 -14.56 33.39
C ILE A 16 -1.36 -14.41 31.97
N PRO A 17 -1.04 -13.19 31.48
CA PRO A 17 -0.49 -13.02 30.15
C PRO A 17 0.80 -13.83 30.05
N ALA A 18 0.92 -14.63 28.99
CA ALA A 18 2.16 -15.35 28.69
C ALA A 18 3.32 -14.34 28.64
N VAL A 19 4.45 -14.69 29.27
CA VAL A 19 5.63 -13.81 29.35
C VAL A 19 6.00 -13.33 27.95
N SER A 20 6.08 -12.01 27.77
CA SER A 20 6.26 -11.42 26.44
C SER A 20 7.56 -11.88 25.78
N PHE A 21 7.64 -11.74 24.46
CA PHE A 21 8.85 -12.08 23.73
C PHE A 21 10.03 -11.22 24.19
N ALA A 22 9.83 -9.90 24.35
CA ALA A 22 10.86 -9.00 24.85
C ALA A 22 11.33 -9.36 26.26
N GLU A 23 10.43 -9.67 27.21
CA GLU A 23 10.84 -10.08 28.56
C GLU A 23 11.65 -11.39 28.54
N THR A 24 11.20 -12.38 27.76
CA THR A 24 11.90 -13.66 27.61
C THR A 24 13.29 -13.47 27.01
N ALA A 25 13.41 -12.67 25.94
CA ALA A 25 14.67 -12.35 25.30
C ALA A 25 15.64 -11.59 26.22
N LEU A 26 15.15 -10.62 27.00
CA LEU A 26 15.97 -9.84 27.94
C LEU A 26 16.46 -10.68 29.13
N ARG A 27 15.63 -11.58 29.67
CA ARG A 27 16.04 -12.55 30.70
C ARG A 27 17.14 -13.48 30.16
N LEU A 28 16.99 -14.02 28.95
CA LEU A 28 18.02 -14.85 28.29
C LEU A 28 19.30 -14.05 28.01
N GLY A 29 19.19 -12.77 27.67
CA GLY A 29 20.29 -11.83 27.50
C GLY A 29 20.95 -11.36 28.82
N GLY A 30 20.59 -11.92 29.97
CA GLY A 30 21.20 -11.62 31.26
C GLY A 30 20.83 -10.26 31.87
N LYS A 31 19.74 -9.63 31.42
CA LYS A 31 19.23 -8.38 32.03
C LYS A 31 18.57 -8.66 33.38
N SER A 32 18.45 -7.60 34.19
CA SER A 32 17.80 -7.69 35.50
C SER A 32 16.31 -8.03 35.37
N ALA A 33 15.76 -8.76 36.34
CA ALA A 33 14.36 -9.18 36.32
C ALA A 33 13.37 -7.99 36.26
N ASP A 34 13.69 -6.88 36.92
CA ASP A 34 12.85 -5.68 36.93
C ASP A 34 12.96 -4.84 35.65
N GLU A 35 14.08 -4.92 34.95
CA GLU A 35 14.22 -4.35 33.60
C GLU A 35 13.42 -5.18 32.60
N ALA A 36 13.64 -6.50 32.56
CA ALA A 36 12.96 -7.41 31.64
C ALA A 36 11.43 -7.37 31.79
N ARG A 37 10.92 -7.38 33.04
CA ARG A 37 9.48 -7.29 33.33
C ARG A 37 8.86 -5.97 32.88
N ARG A 38 9.56 -4.84 33.09
CA ARG A 38 9.05 -3.52 32.67
C ARG A 38 9.01 -3.39 31.15
N THR A 39 10.04 -3.86 30.45
CA THR A 39 10.02 -3.86 28.97
C THR A 39 8.95 -4.83 28.44
N GLY A 40 8.77 -6.01 29.05
CA GLY A 40 7.70 -6.93 28.65
C GLY A 40 6.29 -6.38 28.83
N ALA A 41 6.06 -5.58 29.88
CA ALA A 41 4.79 -4.89 30.06
C ALA A 41 4.52 -3.84 28.96
N VAL A 42 5.56 -3.18 28.45
CA VAL A 42 5.46 -2.24 27.31
C VAL A 42 5.21 -2.99 25.99
N ASP A 43 5.97 -4.05 25.72
CA ASP A 43 5.82 -4.98 24.58
C ASP A 43 4.38 -5.52 24.50
N THR A 44 3.86 -6.03 25.62
CA THR A 44 2.47 -6.52 25.72
C THR A 44 1.42 -5.41 25.53
N ALA A 45 1.71 -4.17 25.94
CA ALA A 45 0.79 -3.05 25.74
C ALA A 45 0.76 -2.58 24.27
N ASP A 46 1.89 -2.65 23.57
CA ASP A 46 1.98 -2.34 22.13
C ASP A 46 1.18 -3.35 21.30
N ASP A 47 1.34 -4.65 21.56
CA ASP A 47 0.55 -5.73 20.96
C ASP A 47 -0.98 -5.53 21.17
N GLN A 48 -1.38 -5.08 22.37
CA GLN A 48 -2.78 -4.79 22.69
C GLN A 48 -3.32 -3.57 21.92
N VAL A 49 -2.52 -2.52 21.74
CA VAL A 49 -2.89 -1.35 20.94
C VAL A 49 -2.97 -1.72 19.46
N GLU A 50 -2.02 -2.50 18.94
CA GLU A 50 -2.02 -3.02 17.58
C GLU A 50 -3.28 -3.85 17.28
N ALA A 51 -3.73 -4.66 18.25
CA ALA A 51 -4.96 -5.43 18.16
C ALA A 51 -6.23 -4.54 18.05
N MET A 52 -6.21 -3.29 18.53
CA MET A 52 -7.34 -2.36 18.39
C MET A 52 -7.44 -1.74 16.98
N PHE A 53 -6.36 -1.73 16.20
CA PHE A 53 -6.41 -1.25 14.82
C PHE A 53 -7.14 -2.24 13.90
N ALA A 54 -7.85 -1.70 12.90
CA ALA A 54 -8.34 -2.49 11.78
C ALA A 54 -7.16 -3.08 10.99
N GLU A 55 -7.33 -4.27 10.41
CA GLU A 55 -6.26 -5.06 9.76
C GLU A 55 -5.37 -4.26 8.81
N ARG A 56 -5.96 -3.38 7.98
CA ARG A 56 -5.25 -2.52 7.02
C ARG A 56 -4.30 -1.49 7.64
N TYR A 57 -4.44 -1.20 8.92
CA TYR A 57 -3.63 -0.24 9.68
C TYR A 57 -2.61 -0.93 10.60
N ARG A 58 -2.72 -2.25 10.80
CA ARG A 58 -1.70 -3.03 11.50
C ARG A 58 -0.45 -3.17 10.64
N THR A 59 0.70 -3.21 11.29
CA THR A 59 2.02 -3.44 10.71
C THR A 59 2.03 -4.66 9.79
N SER A 60 1.38 -5.76 10.19
CA SER A 60 1.28 -6.98 9.38
C SER A 60 0.44 -6.83 8.10
N GLY A 61 -0.52 -5.91 8.06
CA GLY A 61 -1.31 -5.57 6.88
C GLY A 61 -0.56 -4.68 5.87
N SER A 62 0.47 -3.96 6.33
CA SER A 62 1.27 -3.04 5.51
C SER A 62 1.86 -3.74 4.28
N PRO A 63 1.71 -3.18 3.06
CA PRO A 63 2.36 -3.71 1.86
C PRO A 63 3.88 -3.83 2.00
N VAL A 64 4.52 -2.93 2.76
CA VAL A 64 5.98 -2.94 3.00
C VAL A 64 6.37 -4.12 3.90
N HIS A 65 5.62 -4.37 4.97
CA HIS A 65 5.86 -5.52 5.84
C HIS A 65 5.67 -6.84 5.07
N ARG A 66 4.58 -6.96 4.30
CA ARG A 66 4.32 -8.15 3.48
C ARG A 66 5.44 -8.40 2.46
N ALA A 67 5.94 -7.36 1.80
CA ALA A 67 7.03 -7.48 0.85
C ALA A 67 8.35 -7.94 1.51
N VAL A 68 8.75 -7.33 2.64
CA VAL A 68 10.07 -7.54 3.24
C VAL A 68 10.12 -8.73 4.21
N TRP A 69 9.12 -8.91 5.08
CA TRP A 69 9.10 -9.95 6.11
C TRP A 69 8.33 -11.22 5.72
N GLN A 70 7.40 -11.14 4.77
CA GLN A 70 6.59 -12.29 4.34
C GLN A 70 6.92 -12.76 2.91
N ASN A 71 7.90 -12.11 2.24
CA ASN A 71 8.26 -12.36 0.84
C ASN A 71 7.05 -12.33 -0.13
N ARG A 72 6.03 -11.51 0.19
CA ARG A 72 4.80 -11.36 -0.59
C ARG A 72 4.68 -9.91 -1.03
N VAL A 73 5.09 -9.62 -2.25
CA VAL A 73 4.88 -8.32 -2.91
C VAL A 73 3.46 -8.30 -3.48
N PRO A 74 2.53 -7.47 -2.97
CA PRO A 74 1.16 -7.43 -3.48
C PRO A 74 1.09 -6.56 -4.75
N THR A 75 1.54 -7.12 -5.88
CA THR A 75 1.57 -6.43 -7.17
C THR A 75 0.17 -6.00 -7.64
N GLU A 76 -0.87 -6.70 -7.18
CA GLU A 76 -2.28 -6.37 -7.41
C GLU A 76 -2.66 -4.94 -6.95
N LEU A 77 -1.94 -4.36 -5.99
CA LEU A 77 -2.16 -2.98 -5.52
C LEU A 77 -1.63 -1.92 -6.49
N PHE A 78 -0.82 -2.32 -7.47
CA PHE A 78 -0.24 -1.45 -8.49
C PHE A 78 -0.87 -1.66 -9.87
N GLU A 79 -1.84 -2.58 -9.99
CA GLU A 79 -2.56 -2.82 -11.23
C GLU A 79 -3.52 -1.66 -11.54
N SER A 80 -3.37 -1.08 -12.72
CA SER A 80 -4.36 -0.16 -13.27
C SER A 80 -5.66 -0.91 -13.53
N HIS A 81 -6.78 -0.37 -13.06
CA HIS A 81 -8.09 -0.93 -13.42
C HIS A 81 -8.29 -0.84 -14.94
N PRO A 82 -8.89 -1.86 -15.58
CA PRO A 82 -9.09 -1.86 -17.03
C PRO A 82 -10.01 -0.72 -17.45
N ILE A 83 -9.46 0.26 -18.17
CA ILE A 83 -10.23 1.37 -18.75
C ILE A 83 -10.74 1.01 -20.15
N THR A 84 -12.04 1.22 -20.39
CA THR A 84 -12.62 1.09 -21.73
C THR A 84 -12.27 2.33 -22.54
N ILE A 85 -11.23 2.23 -23.37
CA ILE A 85 -10.84 3.28 -24.31
C ILE A 85 -11.85 3.30 -25.47
N THR A 86 -12.43 4.47 -25.76
CA THR A 86 -13.31 4.67 -26.93
C THR A 86 -12.52 4.56 -28.24
N GLU A 87 -13.17 4.21 -29.35
CA GLU A 87 -12.44 4.11 -30.64
C GLU A 87 -11.92 5.48 -31.11
N GLU A 88 -12.61 6.56 -30.76
CA GLU A 88 -12.14 7.93 -30.93
C GLU A 88 -10.82 8.19 -30.18
N ASN A 89 -10.73 7.80 -28.91
CA ASN A 89 -9.50 7.99 -28.14
C ASN A 89 -8.37 7.08 -28.64
N ARG A 90 -8.68 5.86 -29.13
CA ARG A 90 -7.68 4.99 -29.81
C ARG A 90 -7.12 5.64 -31.07
N ARG A 91 -7.98 6.25 -31.90
CA ARG A 91 -7.59 7.02 -33.08
C ARG A 91 -6.65 8.17 -32.70
N VAL A 92 -7.07 9.04 -31.77
CA VAL A 92 -6.27 10.19 -31.32
C VAL A 92 -4.90 9.74 -30.78
N MET A 93 -4.83 8.69 -29.96
CA MET A 93 -3.56 8.15 -29.45
C MET A 93 -2.66 7.62 -30.56
N ARG A 94 -3.20 6.83 -31.51
CA ARG A 94 -2.44 6.29 -32.64
C ARG A 94 -1.88 7.40 -33.53
N ASP A 95 -2.71 8.39 -33.83
CA ASP A 95 -2.38 9.45 -34.79
C ASP A 95 -1.37 10.44 -34.15
N SER A 96 -1.52 10.76 -32.86
CA SER A 96 -0.52 11.49 -32.07
C SER A 96 0.83 10.76 -32.00
N LEU A 97 0.83 9.43 -31.83
CA LEU A 97 2.05 8.62 -31.86
C LEU A 97 2.70 8.60 -33.26
N ALA A 98 1.93 8.68 -34.34
CA ALA A 98 2.46 8.75 -35.70
C ALA A 98 3.21 10.07 -35.93
N VAL A 99 2.65 11.21 -35.50
CA VAL A 99 3.30 12.54 -35.54
C VAL A 99 4.65 12.51 -34.81
N ILE A 100 4.67 12.05 -33.55
CA ILE A 100 5.92 11.97 -32.76
C ILE A 100 6.96 11.05 -33.40
N ARG A 101 6.54 9.88 -33.92
CA ARG A 101 7.45 8.92 -34.55
C ARG A 101 8.08 9.48 -35.82
N ARG A 102 7.29 10.17 -36.67
CA ARG A 102 7.79 10.88 -37.86
C ARG A 102 8.85 11.90 -37.49
N HIS A 103 8.49 12.88 -36.67
CA HIS A 103 9.40 13.96 -36.28
C HIS A 103 10.66 13.46 -35.56
N ARG A 104 10.57 12.38 -34.77
CA ARG A 104 11.73 11.74 -34.17
C ARG A 104 12.65 11.11 -35.22
N SER A 105 12.11 10.47 -36.24
CA SER A 105 12.91 9.86 -37.33
C SER A 105 13.54 10.89 -38.27
N GLU A 106 12.90 12.04 -38.45
CA GLU A 106 13.36 13.15 -39.30
C GLU A 106 14.30 14.14 -38.56
N GLY A 107 14.44 14.01 -37.24
CA GLY A 107 15.21 14.95 -36.41
C GLY A 107 14.52 16.30 -36.17
N THR A 108 13.26 16.45 -36.58
CA THR A 108 12.46 17.69 -36.52
C THR A 108 11.60 17.83 -35.25
N LEU A 109 11.70 16.85 -34.33
CA LEU A 109 10.97 16.84 -33.06
C LEU A 109 11.33 18.01 -32.15
N LEU A 110 12.58 18.45 -32.19
CA LEU A 110 13.10 19.53 -31.34
C LEU A 110 13.49 20.76 -32.17
N ASP A 111 13.35 21.93 -31.55
CA ASP A 111 13.85 23.21 -32.07
C ASP A 111 15.33 23.45 -31.71
N ALA A 112 15.86 24.61 -32.10
CA ALA A 112 17.24 25.03 -31.79
C ALA A 112 17.52 25.24 -30.29
N GLN A 113 16.48 25.29 -29.45
CA GLN A 113 16.54 25.42 -27.99
C GLN A 113 16.30 24.08 -27.29
N SER A 114 16.25 22.97 -28.04
CA SER A 114 15.94 21.62 -27.56
C SER A 114 14.57 21.51 -26.87
N LYS A 115 13.58 22.32 -27.30
CA LYS A 115 12.17 22.20 -26.94
C LYS A 115 11.40 21.50 -28.05
N ILE A 116 10.22 20.96 -27.74
CA ILE A 116 9.33 20.41 -28.77
C ILE A 116 8.98 21.55 -29.74
N SER A 117 9.22 21.34 -31.04
CA SER A 117 9.04 22.39 -32.03
C SER A 117 7.57 22.80 -32.20
N ASP A 118 7.31 24.08 -32.49
CA ASP A 118 5.94 24.59 -32.70
C ASP A 118 5.18 23.82 -33.80
N GLN A 119 5.89 23.24 -34.76
CA GLN A 119 5.30 22.38 -35.78
C GLN A 119 4.72 21.11 -35.15
N VAL A 120 5.50 20.39 -34.34
CA VAL A 120 5.03 19.19 -33.62
C VAL A 120 3.82 19.53 -32.74
N LEU A 121 3.84 20.67 -32.05
CA LEU A 121 2.73 21.09 -31.18
C LEU A 121 1.43 21.35 -31.97
N ARG A 122 1.52 21.94 -33.16
CA ARG A 122 0.37 22.12 -34.07
C ARG A 122 -0.13 20.79 -34.62
N GLU A 123 0.75 19.93 -35.10
CA GLU A 123 0.37 18.62 -35.66
C GLU A 123 -0.23 17.68 -34.59
N LEU A 124 0.21 17.78 -33.34
CA LEU A 124 -0.46 17.11 -32.20
C LEU A 124 -1.85 17.69 -31.91
N ALA A 125 -2.04 19.00 -32.06
CA ALA A 125 -3.35 19.62 -31.92
C ALA A 125 -4.31 19.14 -33.02
N GLU A 126 -3.85 19.08 -34.26
CA GLU A 126 -4.59 18.53 -35.41
C GLU A 126 -4.92 17.04 -35.23
N ALA A 127 -4.00 16.25 -34.64
CA ALA A 127 -4.25 14.86 -34.25
C ALA A 127 -5.23 14.68 -33.07
N GLY A 128 -5.69 15.79 -32.46
CA GLY A 128 -6.65 15.79 -31.35
C GLY A 128 -6.05 15.54 -29.96
N TYR A 129 -4.73 15.58 -29.80
CA TYR A 129 -4.04 15.24 -28.55
C TYR A 129 -4.59 15.98 -27.32
N TRP A 130 -4.86 17.28 -27.44
CA TRP A 130 -5.40 18.11 -26.36
C TRP A 130 -6.86 17.80 -26.01
N GLY A 131 -7.61 17.19 -26.94
CA GLY A 131 -9.00 16.76 -26.72
C GLY A 131 -9.11 15.41 -26.00
N ALA A 132 -8.03 14.64 -25.87
CA ALA A 132 -8.03 13.36 -25.16
C ALA A 132 -8.10 13.49 -23.61
N LEU A 133 -8.18 14.71 -23.09
CA LEU A 133 -8.18 15.05 -21.66
C LEU A 133 -9.46 15.77 -21.19
N ILE A 134 -10.46 15.91 -22.08
CA ILE A 134 -11.75 16.60 -21.85
C ILE A 134 -12.89 15.58 -21.99
#